data_AF-A0A9E6A1U0-F1
#
_entry.id   AF-A0A9E6A1U0-F1
#
_cell.length_a   1.000
_cell.length_b   1.000
_cell.length_c   1.000
_cell.angle_alpha   90.00
_cell.angle_beta   90.00
_cell.angle_gamma   90.00
#
_symmetry.space_group_name_H-M   'P 1'
#
loop_
_entity.id
_entity.type
_entity.pdbx_description
1 polymer ?
#
loop_
_entity_poly.entity_id
_entity_poly.type
_entity_poly.pdbx_seq_one_letter_code
_entity_poly.pdbx_strand_id
1 'polypeptide(L)'
;MKTMVQYTHQIVRYKYPNLKGLKPKTNDDDQIAVIKLLIEILEERFDEVPVFVLTRNRVIDVVVSRSLAQLTGMYHSRKSGLTSDYSHLVERMVLDKMMENLPRAVKENRILHTLLEDLGERCLHVDYNELANHPKCVETRCKDYIRRYGIDLSANCFGRNSIKKVVPVDYKDHLVQTFRKEILELL
;
A
#
# COMPACT_ATOMS: atom_id res chain seq x y z
N MET A 1 -11.16 10.52 -14.48
CA MET A 1 -10.76 10.12 -13.12
C MET A 1 -11.26 11.03 -11.98
N LYS A 2 -11.97 12.15 -12.24
CA LYS A 2 -12.57 13.01 -11.19
C LYS A 2 -13.93 12.51 -10.66
N THR A 3 -14.59 11.60 -11.39
CA THR A 3 -15.98 11.20 -11.15
C THR A 3 -16.14 10.25 -9.95
N MET A 4 -15.27 9.24 -9.79
CA MET A 4 -15.47 8.21 -8.76
C MET A 4 -15.34 8.74 -7.32
N VAL A 5 -14.38 9.65 -7.08
CA VAL A 5 -14.16 10.29 -5.76
C VAL A 5 -15.33 11.20 -5.35
N GLN A 6 -15.98 11.85 -6.33
CA GLN A 6 -17.14 12.71 -6.08
C GLN A 6 -18.39 11.89 -5.72
N TYR A 7 -18.59 10.72 -6.33
CA TYR A 7 -19.69 9.81 -6.00
C TYR A 7 -19.55 9.22 -4.60
N THR A 8 -18.33 8.86 -4.18
CA THR A 8 -18.06 8.37 -2.83
C THR A 8 -18.42 9.40 -1.77
N HIS A 9 -18.05 10.68 -1.99
CA HIS A 9 -18.40 11.76 -1.07
C HIS A 9 -19.91 12.03 -0.99
N GLN A 10 -20.66 11.83 -2.08
CA GLN A 10 -22.11 12.05 -2.09
C GLN A 10 -22.90 10.90 -1.44
N ILE A 11 -22.51 9.65 -1.68
CA ILE A 11 -23.18 8.47 -1.10
C ILE A 11 -22.98 8.41 0.42
N VAL A 12 -21.74 8.66 0.88
CA VAL A 12 -21.42 8.74 2.32
C VAL A 12 -22.22 9.85 2.99
N ARG A 13 -22.40 11.01 2.33
CA ARG A 13 -23.20 12.14 2.85
C ARG A 13 -24.71 11.87 2.92
N TYR A 14 -25.24 10.96 2.11
CA TYR A 14 -26.68 10.73 2.00
C TYR A 14 -27.18 9.63 2.94
N LYS A 15 -26.46 8.50 3.06
CA LYS A 15 -26.81 7.43 4.02
C LYS A 15 -26.32 7.72 5.45
N TYR A 16 -25.25 8.52 5.62
CA TYR A 16 -24.61 8.76 6.93
C TYR A 16 -24.38 10.27 7.18
N PRO A 17 -25.43 11.02 7.55
CA PRO A 17 -25.36 12.48 7.71
C PRO A 17 -24.37 12.92 8.80
N ASN A 18 -24.01 12.03 9.73
CA ASN A 18 -23.02 12.27 10.79
C ASN A 18 -21.58 12.37 10.27
N LEU A 19 -21.32 11.94 9.02
CA LEU A 19 -20.03 12.07 8.35
C LEU A 19 -19.92 13.37 7.52
N LYS A 20 -20.91 14.27 7.62
CA LYS A 20 -20.80 15.64 7.09
C LYS A 20 -19.74 16.42 7.86
N GLY A 21 -18.59 16.62 7.24
CA GLY A 21 -17.56 17.53 7.75
C GLY A 21 -16.19 16.93 7.98
N LEU A 22 -15.93 15.70 7.52
CA LEU A 22 -14.57 15.14 7.46
C LEU A 22 -13.70 15.96 6.49
N LYS A 23 -13.21 17.11 6.97
CA LYS A 23 -12.05 17.81 6.43
C LYS A 23 -10.83 16.88 6.60
N PRO A 24 -9.77 17.01 5.78
CA PRO A 24 -8.63 16.09 5.74
C PRO A 24 -7.66 16.24 6.94
N LYS A 25 -8.21 16.40 8.14
CA LYS A 25 -7.58 16.16 9.44
C LYS A 25 -8.29 15.01 10.16
N THR A 26 -8.69 13.99 9.41
CA THR A 26 -9.30 12.79 9.97
C THR A 26 -8.27 12.05 10.80
N ASN A 27 -8.62 11.78 12.07
CA ASN A 27 -7.85 10.87 12.90
C ASN A 27 -7.87 9.47 12.24
N ASP A 28 -7.07 8.54 12.76
CA ASP A 28 -6.93 7.24 12.13
C ASP A 28 -8.25 6.45 12.13
N ASP A 29 -9.03 6.59 13.21
CA ASP A 29 -10.33 5.93 13.40
C ASP A 29 -11.34 6.35 12.31
N ASP A 30 -11.40 7.64 11.99
CA ASP A 30 -12.25 8.15 10.90
C ASP A 30 -11.87 7.54 9.55
N GLN A 31 -10.57 7.34 9.29
CA GLN A 31 -10.10 6.76 8.03
C GLN A 31 -10.43 5.27 7.96
N ILE A 32 -10.26 4.54 9.06
CA ILE A 32 -10.64 3.14 9.18
C ILE A 32 -12.16 2.98 8.96
N ALA A 33 -12.96 3.80 9.63
CA ALA A 33 -14.42 3.79 9.50
C ALA A 33 -14.87 4.06 8.05
N VAL A 34 -14.24 5.03 7.36
CA VAL A 34 -14.54 5.30 5.95
C VAL A 34 -14.18 4.10 5.06
N ILE A 35 -13.05 3.45 5.28
CA ILE A 35 -12.66 2.27 4.48
C ILE A 35 -13.62 1.10 4.72
N LYS A 36 -14.01 0.83 5.97
CA LYS A 36 -15.00 -0.20 6.30
C LYS A 36 -16.35 0.07 5.65
N LEU A 37 -16.82 1.31 5.72
CA LEU A 37 -18.06 1.71 5.05
C LEU A 37 -17.99 1.53 3.53
N LEU A 38 -16.82 1.77 2.92
CA LEU A 38 -16.65 1.53 1.48
C LEU A 38 -16.75 0.04 1.14
N ILE A 39 -16.17 -0.82 1.97
CA ILE A 39 -16.29 -2.28 1.80
C ILE A 39 -17.77 -2.69 1.89
N GLU A 40 -18.49 -2.22 2.91
CA GLU A 40 -19.93 -2.51 3.07
C GLU A 40 -20.76 -2.04 1.85
N ILE A 41 -20.51 -0.82 1.35
CA ILE A 41 -21.19 -0.31 0.15
C ILE A 41 -20.90 -1.16 -1.08
N LEU A 42 -19.69 -1.71 -1.20
CA LEU A 42 -19.34 -2.59 -2.31
C LEU A 42 -20.03 -3.94 -2.18
N GLU A 43 -20.03 -4.54 -0.99
CA GLU A 43 -20.73 -5.80 -0.71
C GLU A 43 -22.25 -5.69 -0.88
N GLU A 44 -22.85 -4.52 -0.60
CA GLU A 44 -24.28 -4.27 -0.88
C GLU A 44 -24.59 -4.21 -2.39
N ARG A 45 -23.59 -3.90 -3.22
CA ARG A 45 -23.79 -3.60 -4.66
C ARG A 45 -23.31 -4.71 -5.59
N PHE A 46 -22.43 -5.56 -5.11
CA PHE A 46 -21.80 -6.62 -5.88
C PHE A 46 -21.90 -7.91 -5.08
N ASP A 47 -22.32 -8.98 -5.75
CA ASP A 47 -22.57 -10.27 -5.10
C ASP A 47 -21.30 -10.86 -4.47
N GLU A 48 -20.12 -10.54 -5.01
CA GLU A 48 -18.84 -11.15 -4.65
C GLU A 48 -17.72 -10.08 -4.59
N VAL A 49 -17.28 -9.72 -3.38
CA VAL A 49 -16.22 -8.70 -3.17
C VAL A 49 -15.08 -9.28 -2.33
N PRO A 50 -14.06 -9.88 -2.96
CA PRO A 50 -12.87 -10.32 -2.24
C PRO A 50 -12.02 -9.11 -1.82
N VAL A 51 -11.72 -9.00 -0.53
CA VAL A 51 -10.94 -7.89 0.03
C VAL A 51 -9.51 -8.34 0.31
N PHE A 52 -8.53 -7.59 -0.18
CA PHE A 52 -7.11 -7.86 0.05
C PHE A 52 -6.47 -6.68 0.77
N VAL A 53 -5.69 -6.97 1.80
CA VAL A 53 -4.90 -5.96 2.50
C VAL A 53 -3.42 -6.32 2.34
N LEU A 54 -2.73 -5.54 1.51
CA LEU A 54 -1.30 -5.69 1.27
C LEU A 54 -0.52 -4.81 2.26
N THR A 55 0.29 -5.42 3.12
CA THR A 55 1.15 -4.67 4.06
C THR A 55 2.63 -4.91 3.78
N ARG A 56 3.46 -4.00 4.29
CA ARG A 56 4.91 -4.16 4.31
C ARG A 56 5.41 -3.84 5.72
N ASN A 57 5.76 -4.87 6.48
CA ASN A 57 6.04 -4.77 7.92
C ASN A 57 7.11 -3.74 8.29
N ARG A 58 8.05 -3.47 7.38
CA ARG A 58 9.08 -2.45 7.58
C ARG A 58 8.60 -1.12 7.02
N VAL A 59 8.09 -0.23 7.87
CA VAL A 59 7.69 1.14 7.50
C VAL A 59 8.81 1.86 6.75
N ILE A 60 10.05 1.70 7.19
CA ILE A 60 11.21 2.33 6.55
C ILE A 60 11.35 1.93 5.08
N ASP A 61 11.00 0.70 4.72
CA ASP A 61 11.07 0.25 3.35
C ASP A 61 10.02 0.94 2.46
N VAL A 62 8.84 1.24 3.02
CA VAL A 62 7.79 2.02 2.35
C VAL A 62 8.29 3.44 2.14
N VAL A 63 8.93 4.03 3.14
CA VAL A 63 9.51 5.37 3.10
C VAL A 63 10.56 5.47 1.99
N VAL A 64 11.57 4.58 1.97
CA VAL A 64 12.59 4.57 0.92
C VAL A 64 11.96 4.42 -0.46
N SER A 65 11.07 3.44 -0.63
CA SER A 65 10.43 3.17 -1.92
C SER A 65 9.62 4.36 -2.43
N ARG A 66 8.91 5.05 -1.53
CA ARG A 66 8.09 6.22 -1.86
C ARG A 66 8.94 7.44 -2.20
N SER A 67 9.97 7.71 -1.42
CA SER A 67 10.88 8.83 -1.65
C SER A 67 11.58 8.70 -3.01
N LEU A 68 12.11 7.52 -3.32
CA LEU A 68 12.75 7.28 -4.61
C LEU A 68 11.75 7.38 -5.76
N ALA A 69 10.52 6.85 -5.61
CA ALA A 69 9.50 6.97 -6.65
C ALA A 69 9.07 8.42 -6.90
N GLN A 70 8.99 9.25 -5.85
CA GLN A 70 8.66 10.67 -5.98
C GLN A 70 9.79 11.47 -6.63
N LEU A 71 11.04 11.18 -6.29
CA LEU A 71 12.20 11.89 -6.85
C LEU A 71 12.50 11.50 -8.29
N THR A 72 12.27 10.23 -8.65
CA THR A 72 12.57 9.71 -9.99
C THR A 72 11.37 9.68 -10.94
N GLY A 73 10.15 9.87 -10.42
CA GLY A 73 8.91 9.62 -11.17
C GLY A 73 8.67 8.15 -11.53
N MET A 74 9.51 7.22 -11.05
CA MET A 74 9.43 5.80 -11.39
C MET A 74 8.81 4.98 -10.26
N TYR A 75 7.60 4.47 -10.51
CA TYR A 75 6.86 3.64 -9.54
C TYR A 75 7.08 2.14 -9.74
N HIS A 76 7.49 1.71 -10.95
CA HIS A 76 7.73 0.31 -11.31
C HIS A 76 8.89 0.19 -12.31
N SER A 77 9.70 -0.86 -12.20
CA SER A 77 10.65 -1.21 -13.27
C SER A 77 9.89 -1.76 -14.47
N ARG A 78 10.00 -1.09 -15.63
CA ARG A 78 9.53 -1.70 -16.88
C ARG A 78 10.44 -2.89 -17.19
N LYS A 79 9.85 -4.02 -17.60
CA LYS A 79 10.59 -5.18 -18.12
C LYS A 79 11.52 -4.68 -19.24
N SER A 80 12.78 -5.10 -19.16
CA SER A 80 13.92 -4.82 -20.05
C SER A 80 14.42 -3.38 -20.10
N GLY A 81 15.60 -3.13 -19.51
CA GLY A 81 16.53 -2.10 -20.02
C GLY A 81 17.04 -1.08 -19.02
N LEU A 82 16.24 -0.67 -18.03
CA LEU A 82 16.67 0.30 -17.03
C LEU A 82 16.76 -0.35 -15.66
N THR A 83 17.94 -0.87 -15.32
CA THR A 83 18.41 -0.71 -13.94
C THR A 83 18.38 0.79 -13.68
N SER A 84 17.43 1.24 -12.87
CA SER A 84 17.31 2.66 -12.50
C SER A 84 18.60 3.04 -11.80
N ASP A 85 19.46 3.74 -12.53
CA ASP A 85 20.69 4.26 -11.99
C ASP A 85 20.33 5.42 -11.07
N TYR A 86 20.42 5.19 -9.76
CA TYR A 86 20.17 6.20 -8.74
C TYR A 86 21.39 7.09 -8.48
N SER A 87 22.49 6.94 -9.25
CA SER A 87 23.73 7.72 -9.12
C SER A 87 23.53 9.23 -9.20
N HIS A 88 22.49 9.68 -9.91
CA HIS A 88 22.15 11.10 -10.08
C HIS A 88 21.39 11.68 -8.88
N LEU A 89 20.89 10.85 -7.96
CA LEU A 89 20.19 11.35 -6.77
C LEU A 89 21.20 11.76 -5.71
N VAL A 90 21.16 13.04 -5.34
CA VAL A 90 21.89 13.56 -4.17
C VAL A 90 21.30 12.91 -2.92
N GLU A 91 22.12 12.17 -2.17
CA GLU A 91 21.71 11.42 -0.98
C GLU A 91 20.89 12.27 -0.01
N ARG A 92 21.31 13.51 0.23
CA ARG A 92 20.61 14.44 1.12
C ARG A 92 19.17 14.70 0.69
N MET A 93 18.90 14.84 -0.62
CA MET A 93 17.55 15.01 -1.14
C MET A 93 16.69 13.78 -0.88
N VAL A 94 17.27 12.59 -0.94
CA VAL A 94 16.56 11.34 -0.63
C VAL A 94 16.18 11.29 0.84
N LEU A 95 17.11 11.64 1.74
CA LEU A 95 16.90 11.65 3.18
C LEU A 95 15.85 12.69 3.61
N ASP A 96 15.93 13.92 3.09
CA ASP A 96 14.92 14.96 3.34
C ASP A 96 13.52 14.47 2.90
N LYS A 97 13.45 13.81 1.74
CA LYS A 97 12.20 13.21 1.25
C LYS A 97 11.70 12.05 2.11
N MET A 98 12.62 11.25 2.66
CA MET A 98 12.29 10.19 3.62
C MET A 98 11.70 10.77 4.90
N MET A 99 12.24 11.89 5.42
CA MET A 99 11.69 12.60 6.58
C MET A 99 10.26 13.10 6.31
N GLU A 100 10.01 13.71 5.14
CA GLU A 100 8.67 14.16 4.74
C GLU A 100 7.65 13.00 4.70
N ASN A 101 8.09 11.83 4.21
CA ASN A 101 7.21 10.68 4.01
C ASN A 101 6.99 9.83 5.27
N LEU A 102 7.87 9.93 6.27
CA LEU A 102 7.85 9.08 7.46
C LEU A 102 6.54 9.18 8.26
N PRO A 103 6.03 10.38 8.64
CA PRO A 103 4.79 10.47 9.42
C PRO A 103 3.60 9.82 8.70
N ARG A 104 3.52 10.02 7.38
CA ARG A 104 2.47 9.44 6.55
C ARG A 104 2.59 7.92 6.46
N ALA A 105 3.81 7.39 6.29
CA ALA A 105 4.03 5.95 6.21
C ALA A 105 3.72 5.24 7.54
N VAL A 106 4.07 5.85 8.68
CA VAL A 106 3.70 5.33 10.01
C VAL A 106 2.18 5.29 10.18
N LYS A 107 1.50 6.40 9.84
CA LYS A 107 0.04 6.49 9.92
C LYS A 107 -0.64 5.43 9.04
N GLU A 108 -0.27 5.34 7.77
CA GLU A 108 -0.85 4.36 6.84
C GLU A 108 -0.58 2.92 7.30
N ASN A 109 0.61 2.63 7.84
CA ASN A 109 0.90 1.31 8.37
C ASN A 109 -0.01 0.95 9.56
N ARG A 110 -0.23 1.89 10.50
CA ARG A 110 -1.15 1.69 11.63
C ARG A 110 -2.57 1.41 11.14
N ILE A 111 -3.08 2.22 10.23
CA ILE A 111 -4.42 2.05 9.64
C ILE A 111 -4.57 0.66 9.00
N LEU A 112 -3.59 0.21 8.21
CA LEU A 112 -3.65 -1.09 7.56
C LEU A 112 -3.64 -2.26 8.56
N HIS A 113 -2.83 -2.16 9.63
CA HIS A 113 -2.82 -3.19 10.66
C HIS A 113 -4.13 -3.22 11.46
N THR A 114 -4.70 -2.06 11.81
CA THR A 114 -6.02 -2.03 12.46
C THR A 114 -7.11 -2.57 11.55
N LEU A 115 -7.08 -2.27 10.24
CA LEU A 115 -8.01 -2.87 9.28
C LEU A 115 -7.89 -4.39 9.18
N LEU A 116 -6.68 -4.95 9.27
CA LEU A 116 -6.48 -6.39 9.31
C LEU A 116 -7.12 -7.03 10.54
N GLU A 117 -6.95 -6.40 11.70
CA GLU A 117 -7.56 -6.85 12.96
C GLU A 117 -9.10 -6.76 12.90
N ASP A 118 -9.62 -5.63 12.42
CA ASP A 118 -11.05 -5.34 12.34
C ASP A 118 -11.80 -6.21 11.31
N LEU A 119 -11.18 -6.48 10.16
CA LEU A 119 -11.81 -7.26 9.09
C LEU A 119 -11.69 -8.77 9.32
N GLY A 120 -10.63 -9.22 9.99
CA GLY A 120 -10.40 -10.64 10.27
C GLY A 120 -10.49 -11.49 9.00
N GLU A 121 -11.31 -12.55 9.04
CA GLU A 121 -11.51 -13.47 7.92
C GLU A 121 -12.18 -12.84 6.69
N ARG A 122 -12.76 -11.63 6.82
CA ARG A 122 -13.37 -10.91 5.69
C ARG A 122 -12.34 -10.39 4.69
N CYS A 123 -11.06 -10.38 5.04
CA CYS A 123 -9.98 -9.97 4.14
C CYS A 123 -8.85 -11.01 4.10
N LEU A 124 -8.15 -11.06 2.97
CA LEU A 124 -6.88 -11.77 2.87
C LEU A 124 -5.72 -10.82 3.14
N HIS A 125 -4.96 -11.11 4.19
CA HIS A 125 -3.68 -10.46 4.44
C HIS A 125 -2.64 -10.95 3.43
N VAL A 126 -2.03 -10.00 2.71
CA VAL A 126 -0.90 -10.25 1.83
C VAL A 126 0.34 -9.53 2.39
N ASP A 127 1.35 -10.28 2.79
CA ASP A 127 2.64 -9.70 3.19
C ASP A 127 3.50 -9.42 1.94
N TYR A 128 4.01 -8.20 1.81
CA TYR A 128 4.81 -7.81 0.65
C TYR A 128 6.14 -8.58 0.54
N ASN A 129 6.79 -8.92 1.66
CA ASN A 129 8.03 -9.67 1.63
C ASN A 129 7.78 -11.11 1.17
N GLU A 130 6.69 -11.73 1.65
CA GLU A 130 6.24 -13.02 1.16
C GLU A 130 5.90 -12.96 -0.33
N LEU A 131 5.13 -11.95 -0.76
CA LEU A 131 4.80 -11.75 -2.18
C LEU A 131 6.03 -11.57 -3.06
N ALA A 132 7.06 -10.87 -2.56
CA ALA A 132 8.30 -10.63 -3.30
C ALA A 132 9.18 -11.88 -3.41
N ASN A 133 9.25 -12.70 -2.36
CA ASN A 133 10.15 -13.86 -2.28
C ASN A 133 9.49 -15.18 -2.71
N HIS A 134 8.18 -15.31 -2.49
CA HIS A 134 7.38 -16.51 -2.76
C HIS A 134 6.08 -16.18 -3.52
N PRO A 135 6.17 -15.52 -4.70
CA PRO A 135 4.99 -15.02 -5.42
C PRO A 135 3.98 -16.11 -5.77
N LYS A 136 4.44 -17.34 -6.07
CA LYS A 136 3.54 -18.48 -6.37
C LYS A 136 2.73 -18.93 -5.16
N CYS A 137 3.31 -18.89 -3.96
CA CYS A 137 2.59 -19.26 -2.73
C CYS A 137 1.48 -18.26 -2.44
N VAL A 138 1.80 -16.97 -2.55
CA VAL A 138 0.82 -15.89 -2.40
C VAL A 138 -0.25 -15.96 -3.50
N GLU A 139 0.14 -16.25 -4.74
CA GLU A 139 -0.79 -16.43 -5.85
C GLU A 139 -1.80 -17.55 -5.57
N THR A 140 -1.34 -18.72 -5.11
CA THR A 140 -2.22 -19.83 -4.74
C THR A 140 -3.20 -19.42 -3.64
N ARG A 141 -2.72 -18.76 -2.57
CA ARG A 141 -3.58 -18.26 -1.49
C ARG A 141 -4.62 -17.26 -1.99
N CYS A 142 -4.23 -16.34 -2.87
CA CYS A 142 -5.15 -15.39 -3.49
C CYS A 142 -6.20 -16.12 -4.33
N LYS A 143 -5.81 -17.11 -5.13
CA LYS A 143 -6.75 -17.91 -5.94
C LYS A 143 -7.74 -18.65 -5.05
N ASP A 144 -7.26 -19.30 -4.00
CA ASP A 144 -8.11 -20.06 -3.09
C ASP A 144 -9.06 -19.13 -2.31
N TYR A 145 -8.59 -17.96 -1.90
CA TYR A 145 -9.44 -16.95 -1.27
C TYR A 145 -10.54 -16.46 -2.22
N ILE A 146 -10.18 -16.13 -3.48
CA ILE A 146 -11.15 -15.67 -4.50
C ILE A 146 -12.20 -16.75 -4.80
N ARG A 147 -11.79 -18.02 -4.90
CA ARG A 147 -12.72 -19.15 -5.13
C ARG A 147 -13.75 -19.32 -4.02
N ARG A 148 -13.45 -18.94 -2.77
CA ARG A 148 -14.44 -18.95 -1.67
C ARG A 148 -15.60 -17.99 -1.93
N TYR A 149 -15.37 -16.98 -2.76
CA TYR A 149 -16.40 -16.05 -3.22
C TYR A 149 -17.07 -16.52 -4.52
N GLY A 150 -16.91 -17.76 -4.98
CA GLY A 150 -17.59 -18.24 -6.20
C GLY A 150 -16.97 -17.79 -7.52
N ILE A 151 -15.96 -16.92 -7.47
CA ILE A 151 -15.27 -16.38 -8.66
C ILE A 151 -14.32 -17.43 -9.26
N ASP A 152 -14.58 -17.83 -10.50
CA ASP A 152 -13.66 -18.69 -11.26
C ASP A 152 -12.54 -17.87 -11.91
N LEU A 153 -11.30 -18.29 -11.67
CA LEU A 153 -10.10 -17.62 -12.16
C LEU A 153 -9.46 -18.44 -13.28
N SER A 154 -9.34 -17.82 -14.46
CA SER A 154 -8.57 -18.40 -15.56
C SER A 154 -7.11 -18.69 -15.16
N ALA A 155 -6.49 -19.68 -15.79
CA ALA A 155 -5.15 -20.17 -15.41
C ALA A 155 -4.02 -19.11 -15.41
N ASN A 156 -4.21 -17.94 -16.06
CA ASN A 156 -3.17 -16.93 -16.29
C ASN A 156 -3.43 -15.55 -15.65
N CYS A 157 -4.32 -15.44 -14.65
CA CYS A 157 -4.70 -14.14 -14.07
C CYS A 157 -3.53 -13.34 -13.43
N PHE A 158 -2.45 -14.00 -13.00
CA PHE A 158 -1.32 -13.36 -12.30
C PHE A 158 0.01 -13.47 -13.06
N GLY A 159 0.02 -13.28 -14.38
CA GLY A 159 1.14 -13.52 -15.31
C GLY A 159 2.49 -12.78 -15.10
N ARG A 160 2.79 -12.29 -13.88
CA ARG A 160 4.14 -11.81 -13.50
C ARG A 160 4.89 -12.89 -12.74
N ASN A 161 5.78 -13.59 -13.46
CA ASN A 161 6.67 -14.63 -12.90
C ASN A 161 7.70 -14.10 -11.86
N SER A 162 7.89 -12.78 -11.77
CA SER A 162 8.81 -12.17 -10.80
C SER A 162 8.52 -10.68 -10.62
N ILE A 163 8.50 -10.21 -9.38
CA ILE A 163 8.60 -8.78 -9.06
C ILE A 163 10.10 -8.47 -8.95
N LYS A 164 10.65 -7.70 -9.90
CA LYS A 164 12.03 -7.23 -9.77
C LYS A 164 12.07 -6.02 -8.84
N LYS A 165 12.87 -6.11 -7.77
CA LYS A 165 13.15 -4.95 -6.91
C LYS A 165 13.77 -3.85 -7.76
N VAL A 166 13.18 -2.67 -7.73
CA VAL A 166 13.62 -1.50 -8.52
C VAL A 166 14.88 -0.89 -7.90
N VAL A 167 14.99 -0.96 -6.57
CA VAL A 167 16.10 -0.43 -5.80
C VAL A 167 17.10 -1.56 -5.50
N PRO A 168 18.40 -1.40 -5.82
CA PRO A 168 19.44 -2.32 -5.39
C PRO A 168 19.45 -2.46 -3.86
N VAL A 169 19.70 -3.68 -3.37
CA VAL A 169 19.65 -3.97 -1.92
C VAL A 169 20.69 -3.14 -1.18
N ASP A 170 21.92 -3.07 -1.69
CA ASP A 170 23.02 -2.35 -1.04
C ASP A 170 22.74 -0.84 -0.93
N TYR A 171 22.22 -0.24 -1.99
CA TYR A 171 21.85 1.18 -2.00
C TYR A 171 20.71 1.48 -1.02
N LYS A 172 19.70 0.60 -0.98
CA LYS A 172 18.61 0.70 -0.01
C LYS A 172 19.14 0.59 1.42
N ASP A 173 19.98 -0.39 1.70
CA ASP A 173 20.49 -0.64 3.05
C ASP A 173 21.38 0.52 3.52
N HIS A 174 22.20 1.10 2.63
CA HIS A 174 22.94 2.34 2.89
C HIS A 174 22.00 3.49 3.30
N LEU A 175 20.98 3.80 2.49
CA LEU A 175 19.99 4.83 2.81
C LEU A 175 19.29 4.59 4.15
N VAL A 176 18.94 3.34 4.46
CA VAL A 176 18.30 2.98 5.72
C VAL A 176 19.24 3.24 6.91
N GLN A 177 20.53 2.90 6.80
CA GLN A 177 21.49 3.12 7.88
C GLN A 177 21.76 4.61 8.10
N THR A 178 21.97 5.38 7.02
CA THR A 178 22.17 6.83 7.13
C THR A 178 20.96 7.51 7.74
N PHE A 179 19.75 7.17 7.28
CA PHE A 179 18.52 7.75 7.80
C PHE A 179 18.29 7.43 9.29
N ARG A 180 18.61 6.21 9.72
CA ARG A 180 18.54 5.83 11.14
C ARG A 180 19.48 6.65 12.00
N LYS A 181 20.71 6.88 11.51
CA LYS A 181 21.69 7.72 12.19
C LYS A 181 21.17 9.16 12.34
N GLU A 182 20.63 9.75 11.26
CA GLU A 182 20.08 11.12 11.32
C GLU A 182 18.89 11.24 12.28
N ILE A 183 17.98 10.26 12.33
CA ILE A 183 16.88 10.27 13.30
C ILE A 183 17.41 10.21 14.74
N LEU A 184 18.41 9.36 15.01
CA LEU A 184 18.99 9.22 16.34
C LEU A 184 19.71 10.51 16.80
N GLU A 185 20.26 11.28 15.88
CA GLU A 185 20.88 12.58 16.19
C GLU A 185 19.84 13.70 16.47
N LEU A 186 18.57 13.49 16.11
CA LEU A 186 17.46 14.42 16.37
C LEU A 186 16.70 14.14 17.69
N LEU A 187 17.01 13.03 18.38
CA LEU A 187 16.39 12.60 19.64
C LEU A 187 17.31 12.87 20.83
#